data_AF-A0A1Y1W1K2-F1
#
_entry.id   AF-A0A1Y1W1K2-F1
#
_cell.length_a   1.000
_cell.length_b   1.000
_cell.length_c   1.000
_cell.angle_alpha   90.00
_cell.angle_beta   90.00
_cell.angle_gamma   90.00
#
_symmetry.space_group_name_H-M   'P 1'
#
loop_
_entity.id
_entity.type
_entity.pdbx_description
1 polymer ?
#
loop_
_entity_poly.entity_id
_entity_poly.type
_entity_poly.pdbx_seq_one_letter_code
_entity_poly.pdbx_strand_id
1 'polypeptide(L)' 'MSTDDNHKRQRVSRACDSCRRKKIRCGGEHPECSYCLYRGIKCTYSDIKKKRGPPKGYIEAI' A
#
# COMPACT_ATOMS: atom_id res chain seq x y z
N MET A 1 -10.28 23.74 -20.56
CA MET A 1 -9.19 23.52 -19.59
C MET A 1 -9.77 22.70 -18.46
N SER A 2 -9.39 21.42 -18.36
CA SER A 2 -10.00 20.45 -17.43
C SER A 2 -9.50 20.71 -16.02
N THR A 3 -10.32 21.35 -15.18
CA THR A 3 -10.01 21.57 -13.77
C THR A 3 -10.26 20.27 -13.00
N ASP A 4 -9.16 19.70 -12.54
CA ASP A 4 -9.02 18.55 -11.64
C ASP A 4 -9.78 18.79 -10.33
N ASP A 5 -11.05 18.36 -10.29
CA ASP A 5 -11.88 18.35 -9.09
C ASP A 5 -12.20 16.89 -8.74
N ASN A 6 -11.25 16.21 -8.10
CA ASN A 6 -11.53 14.89 -7.53
C ASN A 6 -10.80 14.63 -6.21
N HIS A 7 -10.86 15.59 -5.28
CA HIS A 7 -10.67 15.30 -3.86
C HIS A 7 -11.92 14.59 -3.27
N LYS A 8 -12.46 13.58 -3.97
CA LYS A 8 -13.38 12.66 -3.32
C LYS A 8 -12.61 12.03 -2.18
N ARG A 9 -13.03 12.33 -0.95
CA ARG A 9 -12.80 11.48 0.22
C ARG A 9 -13.47 10.14 -0.06
N GLN A 10 -12.89 9.35 -0.95
CA GLN A 10 -13.30 7.98 -1.17
C GLN A 10 -13.11 7.32 0.18
N ARG A 11 -14.20 6.80 0.76
CA ARG A 11 -14.11 5.91 1.91
C ARG A 11 -13.05 4.87 1.58
N VAL A 12 -11.92 4.95 2.27
CA VAL A 12 -10.83 4.03 2.01
C VAL A 12 -11.24 2.70 2.60
N SER A 13 -11.80 1.84 1.73
CA SER A 13 -12.11 0.44 2.07
C SER A 13 -10.83 -0.35 2.37
N ARG A 14 -9.66 0.20 2.04
CA ARG A 14 -8.39 -0.51 2.01
C ARG A 14 -7.33 0.16 2.87
N ALA A 15 -7.10 -0.42 4.04
CA ALA A 15 -5.96 -0.05 4.88
C ALA A 15 -4.63 -0.19 4.10
N CYS A 16 -3.74 0.79 4.31
CA CYS A 16 -2.39 0.81 3.78
C CYS A 16 -1.59 -0.45 4.17
N ASP A 17 -0.56 -0.83 3.42
CA ASP A 17 0.30 -2.00 3.71
C ASP A 17 0.86 -2.00 5.13
N SER A 18 1.37 -0.85 5.58
CA SER A 18 1.95 -0.68 6.91
C SER A 18 0.91 -0.90 8.01
N CYS A 19 -0.28 -0.33 7.81
CA CYS A 19 -1.44 -0.44 8.68
C CYS A 19 -1.96 -1.88 8.74
N ARG A 20 -2.01 -2.54 7.56
CA ARG A 20 -2.47 -3.91 7.37
C ARG A 20 -1.52 -4.92 8.00
N ARG A 21 -0.20 -4.74 7.85
CA ARG A 21 0.83 -5.58 8.54
C ARG A 21 0.80 -5.39 10.05
N LYS A 22 0.62 -4.15 10.52
CA LYS A 22 0.55 -3.83 11.95
C LYS A 22 -0.83 -4.13 12.57
N LYS A 23 -1.82 -4.53 11.76
CA LYS A 23 -3.22 -4.76 12.18
C LYS A 23 -3.81 -3.58 12.96
N ILE A 24 -3.54 -2.36 12.51
CA ILE A 24 -4.04 -1.12 13.13
C ILE A 24 -5.04 -0.41 12.21
N ARG A 25 -5.83 0.51 12.79
CA ARG A 25 -6.77 1.36 12.03
C ARG A 25 -6.00 2.27 11.08
N CYS A 26 -6.34 2.21 9.80
CA CYS A 26 -5.81 3.11 8.76
C CYS A 26 -6.73 4.33 8.60
N GLY A 27 -6.16 5.53 8.61
CA GLY A 27 -6.91 6.78 8.35
C GLY A 27 -7.38 6.90 6.90
N GLY A 28 -6.63 6.31 5.96
CA GLY A 28 -7.01 6.30 4.55
C GLY A 28 -6.88 7.67 3.87
N GLU A 29 -6.15 8.62 4.44
CA GLU A 29 -5.79 9.80 3.65
C GLU A 29 -4.73 9.45 2.58
N HIS A 30 -4.76 10.20 1.48
CA HIS A 30 -3.75 10.20 0.43
C HIS A 30 -3.00 11.54 0.49
N PRO A 31 -1.65 11.55 0.34
CA PRO A 31 -0.79 10.44 -0.08
C PRO A 31 -0.39 9.43 1.02
N GLU A 32 -0.44 9.82 2.30
CA GLU A 32 0.01 9.00 3.42
C GLU A 32 -0.99 8.98 4.58
N CYS A 33 -1.29 7.79 5.10
CA CYS A 33 -2.21 7.59 6.23
C CYS A 33 -1.74 8.32 7.52
N SER A 34 -2.65 8.73 8.42
CA SER A 34 -2.29 9.54 9.60
C SER A 34 -1.25 8.84 10.47
N TYR A 35 -1.37 7.52 10.61
CA TYR A 35 -0.40 6.71 11.35
C TYR A 35 0.98 6.70 10.68
N CYS A 36 0.99 6.60 9.37
CA CYS A 36 2.19 6.52 8.54
C CYS A 36 2.94 7.85 8.60
N LEU A 37 2.18 8.94 8.45
CA LEU A 37 2.65 10.31 8.56
C LEU A 37 3.23 10.58 9.95
N TYR A 38 2.50 10.25 11.01
CA TYR A 38 2.95 10.43 12.39
C TYR A 38 4.21 9.63 12.73
N ARG A 39 4.33 8.40 12.19
CA ARG A 39 5.49 7.54 12.42
C ARG A 39 6.63 7.78 11.43
N GLY A 40 6.44 8.62 10.41
CA GLY A 40 7.40 8.82 9.32
C GLY A 40 7.75 7.53 8.58
N ILE A 41 6.80 6.58 8.49
CA ILE A 41 7.02 5.30 7.79
C ILE A 41 6.39 5.33 6.42
N LYS A 42 6.97 4.59 5.48
CA LYS A 42 6.48 4.51 4.11
C LYS A 42 5.03 4.00 4.06
N CYS A 43 4.10 4.92 3.76
CA CYS A 43 2.74 4.56 3.42
C CYS A 43 2.72 4.01 2.00
N THR A 44 2.35 2.74 1.85
CA THR A 44 2.13 2.14 0.53
C THR A 44 0.74 1.53 0.51
N TYR A 45 0.02 1.79 -0.58
CA TYR A 45 -1.25 1.12 -0.89
C TYR A 45 -1.01 0.10 -2.01
N SER A 46 0.14 -0.55 -2.00
CA SER A 46 0.57 -1.42 -3.08
C SER A 46 -0.24 -2.71 -3.06
N ASP A 47 -1.04 -2.96 -4.10
CA ASP A 47 -1.52 -4.31 -4.49
C ASP A 47 -0.40 -5.19 -5.01
N ILE A 48 0.84 -4.74 -4.89
CA ILE A 48 2.01 -5.42 -5.40
C ILE A 48 2.19 -6.67 -4.53
N LYS A 49 1.56 -7.75 -5.00
CA LYS A 49 2.02 -9.13 -4.80
C LYS A 49 3.53 -9.05 -4.94
N LYS A 50 4.26 -8.97 -3.81
CA LYS A 50 5.70 -9.11 -3.84
C LYS A 50 5.90 -10.47 -4.50
N LYS A 51 6.27 -10.48 -5.78
CA LYS A 51 6.72 -11.69 -6.48
C LYS A 51 7.85 -12.19 -5.59
N ARG A 52 7.57 -13.24 -4.83
CA ARG A 52 8.47 -13.80 -3.83
C ARG A 52 9.65 -14.38 -4.60
N GLY A 53 10.69 -13.57 -4.77
CA GLY A 53 11.97 -13.98 -5.36
C GLY A 53 11.89 -14.50 -6.80
N PRO A 54 13.06 -14.76 -7.41
CA PRO A 54 13.13 -15.56 -8.64
C PRO A 54 12.54 -16.97 -8.37
N PRO A 55 11.98 -17.65 -9.38
CA PRO A 55 11.44 -19.00 -9.23
C PRO A 55 12.55 -19.93 -8.72
N LYS A 56 12.49 -20.30 -7.44
CA LYS A 56 13.38 -21.30 -6.85
C LYS A 56 12.85 -22.66 -7.25
N GLY A 57 13.36 -23.21 -8.35
CA GLY A 57 12.92 -24.51 -8.87
C GLY A 57 13.51 -24.97 -10.20
N TYR A 58 14.32 -24.18 -10.93
CA TYR A 58 15.20 -24.77 -11.94
C TYR A 58 16.45 -25.31 -11.24
N ILE A 59 16.27 -26.35 -10.43
CA ILE A 59 17.37 -27.19 -9.99
C ILE A 59 17.58 -28.12 -11.18
N GLU A 60 18.67 -27.86 -11.90
CA GLU A 60 19.30 -28.61 -12.98
C GLU A 60 18.59 -29.86 -13.50
N ALA A 61 18.37 -29.82 -14.82
CA ALA A 61 18.29 -31.01 -15.64
C ALA A 61 19.50 -31.92 -15.36
N ILE A 62 19.23 -33.13 -14.86
CA ILE A 62 20.07 -34.32 -15.02
C ILE A 62 19.14 -35.44 -15.46
#